data_AF-A0A2M9M394-F1
#
_entry.id   AF-A0A2M9M394-F1
#
_cell.length_a   1.000
_cell.length_b   1.000
_cell.length_c   1.000
_cell.angle_alpha   90.00
_cell.angle_beta   90.00
_cell.angle_gamma   90.00
#
_symmetry.space_group_name_H-M   'P 1'
#
loop_
_entity.id
_entity.type
_entity.pdbx_description
1 polymer ?
#
loop_
_entity_poly.entity_id
_entity_poly.type
_entity_poly.pdbx_seq_one_letter_code
_entity_poly.pdbx_strand_id
1 'polypeptide(L)' 'MRFDVREIVQDPTRGQVGRITAINGACLVLSRPHHPPWDALASCCMPATLAEREDLKLLEGQEQGAAA' A
#
# COMPACT_ATOMS: atom_id res chain seq x y z
N MET A 1 1.80 11.62 11.85
CA MET A 1 2.31 11.49 10.47
C MET A 1 1.16 11.80 9.53
N ARG A 2 1.41 12.51 8.43
CA ARG A 2 0.39 12.81 7.42
C ARG A 2 0.71 11.93 6.21
N PHE A 3 -0.25 11.14 5.77
CA PHE A 3 -0.15 10.32 4.58
C PHE A 3 -0.99 10.94 3.47
N ASP A 4 -0.62 10.64 2.23
CA ASP A 4 -1.32 11.07 1.04
C ASP A 4 -1.78 9.88 0.19
N VAL A 5 -2.87 10.07 -0.55
CA VAL A 5 -3.38 9.05 -1.48
C VAL A 5 -2.30 8.77 -2.54
N ARG A 6 -2.15 7.50 -2.90
CA ARG A 6 -1.09 6.90 -3.76
C ARG A 6 0.26 6.70 -3.09
N GLU A 7 0.48 7.15 -1.86
CA GLU A 7 1.69 6.78 -1.12
C GLU A 7 1.72 5.26 -0.85
N ILE A 8 2.92 4.73 -0.70
CA ILE A 8 3.15 3.32 -0.38
C ILE A 8 3.62 3.26 1.07
N VAL A 9 2.91 2.46 1.88
CA VAL A 9 3.15 2.34 3.30
C VAL A 9 3.30 0.88 3.70
N GLN A 10 4.07 0.66 4.76
CA GLN A 10 4.14 -0.60 5.46
C GLN A 10 3.08 -0.61 6.57
N ASP A 11 2.24 -1.65 6.58
CA ASP A 11 1.37 -2.01 7.69
C ASP A 11 2.04 -3.14 8.50
N PRO A 12 2.76 -2.80 9.59
CA PRO A 12 3.45 -3.78 10.42
C PRO A 12 2.48 -4.70 11.17
N THR A 13 1.21 -4.31 11.33
CA THR A 13 0.20 -5.16 12.02
C THR A 13 -0.15 -6.39 11.19
N ARG A 14 -0.03 -6.28 9.86
CA ARG A 14 -0.23 -7.37 8.90
C ARG A 14 1.06 -7.87 8.28
N GLY A 15 2.19 -7.20 8.52
CA GLY A 15 3.48 -7.49 7.86
C GLY A 15 3.40 -7.30 6.34
N GLN A 16 2.58 -6.35 5.88
CA GLN A 16 2.30 -6.15 4.46
C GLN A 16 2.61 -4.72 4.02
N VAL A 17 2.95 -4.55 2.74
CA VAL A 17 3.15 -3.25 2.09
C VAL A 17 2.05 -3.05 1.07
N GLY A 18 1.41 -1.89 1.11
CA GLY A 18 0.31 -1.54 0.22
C GLY A 18 0.33 -0.07 -0.18
N ARG A 19 -0.38 0.23 -1.27
CA ARG A 19 -0.59 1.60 -1.76
C ARG A 19 -1.89 2.15 -1.20
N ILE A 20 -1.86 3.39 -0.70
CA ILE A 20 -3.05 4.08 -0.21
C ILE A 20 -3.94 4.42 -1.40
N THR A 21 -5.18 3.92 -1.41
CA THR A 21 -6.20 4.23 -2.41
C THR A 21 -7.23 5.23 -1.90
N ALA A 22 -7.48 5.26 -0.59
CA ALA A 22 -8.35 6.24 0.06
C ALA A 22 -7.91 6.50 1.51
N ILE A 23 -8.32 7.65 2.06
CA ILE A 23 -8.08 8.04 3.45
C ILE A 23 -9.41 8.46 4.06
N ASN A 24 -9.86 7.70 5.07
CA ASN A 24 -11.11 7.88 5.78
C ASN A 24 -10.82 8.30 7.22
N GLY A 25 -10.51 9.59 7.42
CA GLY A 25 -10.11 10.11 8.73
C GLY A 25 -8.79 9.50 9.20
N ALA A 26 -8.86 8.65 10.22
CA ALA A 26 -7.68 7.96 10.77
C ALA A 26 -7.40 6.61 10.08
N CYS A 27 -8.28 6.12 9.22
CA CYS A 27 -8.11 4.85 8.50
C CYS A 27 -7.58 5.10 7.08
N LEU A 28 -6.58 4.31 6.69
CA LEU A 28 -6.05 4.23 5.34
C LEU A 28 -6.64 2.99 4.67
N VAL A 29 -7.10 3.13 3.43
CA VAL A 29 -7.48 1.99 2.59
C VAL A 29 -6.27 1.65 1.74
N LEU A 30 -5.71 0.46 1.92
CA LEU A 30 -4.51 -0.02 1.26
C LEU A 30 -4.86 -1.08 0.21
N SER A 31 -4.16 -1.07 -0.92
CA SER A 31 -4.25 -2.11 -1.95
C SER A 31 -2.88 -2.69 -2.27
N ARG A 32 -2.86 -3.99 -2.62
CA ARG A 32 -1.70 -4.70 -3.14
C ARG A 32 -2.16 -5.68 -4.23
N PRO A 33 -1.42 -5.84 -5.33
CA PRO A 33 -1.62 -6.91 -6.30
C PRO A 33 -1.94 -8.26 -5.66
N HIS A 34 -2.86 -9.02 -6.23
CA HIS A 34 -3.29 -10.35 -5.74
C HIS A 34 -3.91 -10.43 -4.33
N HIS A 35 -4.14 -9.29 -3.67
CA HIS A 35 -4.79 -9.24 -2.36
C HIS A 35 -6.00 -8.31 -2.39
N PRO A 36 -7.11 -8.66 -1.72
CA PRO A 36 -8.20 -7.72 -1.50
C PRO A 36 -7.68 -6.47 -0.78
N PRO A 37 -8.21 -5.27 -1.09
CA PRO A 37 -7.91 -4.07 -0.32
C PRO A 37 -8.24 -4.26 1.16
N TRP A 38 -7.51 -3.58 2.04
CA TRP A 38 -7.72 -3.66 3.48
C TRP A 38 -7.58 -2.31 4.17
N ASP A 39 -8.24 -2.18 5.31
CA ASP A 39 -8.14 -1.00 6.16
C ASP A 39 -6.99 -1.14 7.17
N ALA A 40 -6.24 -0.06 7.37
CA ALA A 40 -5.21 0.06 8.38
C ALA A 40 -5.29 1.42 9.09
N LEU A 41 -5.00 1.46 10.39
CA LEU A 41 -4.93 2.73 11.12
C LEU A 41 -3.67 3.48 10.72
N ALA A 42 -3.81 4.77 10.38
CA ALA A 42 -2.69 5.64 10.02
C ALA A 42 -1.61 5.67 11.13
N SER A 43 -2.00 5.59 12.40
CA SER A 43 -1.06 5.53 13.53
C SER A 43 -0.21 4.26 13.58
N CYS A 44 -0.64 3.19 12.89
CA CYS A 44 0.06 1.92 12.83
C CYS A 44 0.93 1.79 11.58
N CYS A 45 0.68 2.60 10.55
CA CYS A 45 1.43 2.54 9.30
C CYS A 45 2.72 3.36 9.37
N MET A 46 3.70 2.97 8.55
CA MET A 46 4.96 3.68 8.36
C MET A 46 5.23 3.88 6.86
N PRO A 47 5.97 4.94 6.46
CA PRO A 47 6.44 5.05 5.09
C PRO A 47 7.22 3.81 4.68
N ALA A 48 6.89 3.20 3.54
CA ALA A 48 7.63 2.05 3.04
C ALA A 48 9.06 2.45 2.68
N THR A 49 10.02 1.55 2.91
CA THR A 49 11.42 1.70 2.49
C THR A 49 11.54 1.75 0.96
N LEU A 50 12.69 2.20 0.44
CA LEU A 50 12.91 2.24 -1.02
C LEU A 50 12.71 0.86 -1.67
N ALA A 51 13.28 -0.18 -1.07
CA ALA A 51 13.18 -1.56 -1.57
C ALA A 51 11.72 -2.05 -1.60
N GLU A 52 10.95 -1.81 -0.53
CA GLU A 52 9.53 -2.19 -0.47
C GLU A 52 8.68 -1.46 -1.50
N ARG A 53 9.00 -0.19 -1.79
CA ARG A 53 8.31 0.58 -2.84
C ARG A 53 8.62 0.05 -4.23
N GLU A 54 9.85 -0.36 -4.48
CA GLU A 54 10.26 -0.94 -5.76
C GLU A 54 9.64 -2.32 -5.97
N ASP A 55 9.62 -3.17 -4.94
CA ASP A 55 8.92 -4.47 -4.96
C ASP A 55 7.44 -4.31 -5.32
N LEU A 56 6.72 -3.43 -4.62
CA LEU A 56 5.30 -3.21 -4.89
C LEU A 56 5.06 -2.69 -6.31
N LYS A 57 5.89 -1.75 -6.80
CA LYS A 57 5.77 -1.22 -8.17
C LYS A 57 6.05 -2.28 -9.23
N LEU A 58 6.99 -3.18 -8.98
CA LEU A 58 7.28 -4.30 -9.88
C LEU A 58 6.07 -5.23 -9.97
N LEU A 59 5.46 -5.59 -8.84
CA LEU A 59 4.24 -6.39 -8.79
C LEU A 59 3.08 -5.71 -9.53
N GLU A 60 2.87 -4.41 -9.29
CA GLU A 60 1.86 -3.62 -10.01
C GLU A 60 2.09 -3.66 -11.53
N GLY A 61 3.34 -3.48 -11.97
CA GLY A 61 3.72 -3.50 -13.39
C GLY A 61 3.55 -4.87 -14.06
N GLN A 62 3.74 -5.96 -13.32
CA GLN A 62 3.51 -7.32 -13.83
C GLN A 62 2.02 -7.61 -14.08
N GLU A 63 1.11 -7.10 -13.23
CA GLU A 63 -0.34 -7.22 -13.47
C GLU A 63 -0.79 -6.40 -14.69
N GLN A 64 -0.23 -5.21 -14.91
CA GLN A 64 -0.57 -4.40 -16.09
C GLN A 64 -0.06 -5.00 -17.41
N GLY A 65 0.99 -5.82 -17.38
CA GLY A 65 1.47 -6.56 -18.55
C GLY A 65 0.69 -7.84 -18.85
N ALA A 66 -0.01 -8.42 -17.87
CA ALA A 66 -0.76 -9.67 -18.02
C ALA A 66 -2.18 -9.48 -18.58
N ALA A 67 -2.66 -8.24 -18.67
CA ALA A 67 -3.97 -7.89 -19.23
C ALA A 67 -3.94 -7.49 -20.72
N ALA A 68 -2.84 -7.75 -21.42
CA ALA A 68 -2.62 -7.40 -22.84
C ALA A 68 -2.79 -8.60 -23.78
#